data_AF-A0A3P7HI95-F1
#
_entry.id   AF-A0A3P7HI95-F1
#
_cell.length_a   1.000
_cell.length_b   1.000
_cell.length_c   1.000
_cell.angle_alpha   90.00
_cell.angle_beta   90.00
_cell.angle_gamma   90.00
#
_symmetry.space_group_name_H-M   'P 1'
#
loop_
_entity.id
_entity.type
_entity.pdbx_description
1 polymer ?
#
loop_
_entity_poly.entity_id
_entity_poly.type
_entity_poly.pdbx_seq_one_letter_code
_entity_poly.pdbx_strand_id
1 'polypeptide(L)'
;MFYHNSLCCLNSYSVESFHEHVYHIFTTSVLVFKALGFSNFNAEQVELLYRQARVKPANLQVECHLYWPQDELRNLCKKLNISFTAYAPLGSPGRKVILFYANADPSSDLFWAAHPDGVWPEGDPMTEPIVKKIAAKHKITAAQVLLRHLTQHGISAIPKSISPDRVVENISIFNFKLSPEEMKELDDVKTRIRLFVFDFAFGHPFFPHNDINQTQPPRSALRLH
;
A
#
# COMPACT_ATOMS: atom_id res chain seq x y z
N MET A 1 15.88 2.86 -1.42
CA MET A 1 16.27 3.99 -0.56
C MET A 1 15.07 4.93 -0.29
N PHE A 2 13.89 4.37 0.04
CA PHE A 2 12.65 5.15 0.30
C PHE A 2 12.04 4.87 1.69
N TYR A 3 12.63 3.96 2.49
CA TYR A 3 12.03 3.51 3.74
C TYR A 3 12.41 4.36 4.98
N HIS A 4 13.38 5.28 4.87
CA HIS A 4 13.89 5.98 6.05
C HIS A 4 13.14 7.27 6.42
N ASN A 5 12.21 7.77 5.57
CA ASN A 5 11.46 9.00 5.85
C ASN A 5 9.97 8.78 6.15
N SER A 6 9.49 7.55 6.19
CA SER A 6 8.07 7.25 6.48
C SER A 6 7.71 7.31 7.98
N LEU A 7 8.71 7.44 8.86
CA LEU A 7 8.58 7.32 10.33
C LEU A 7 8.48 8.67 11.07
N CYS A 8 8.22 9.77 10.37
CA CYS A 8 8.29 11.11 10.95
C CYS A 8 7.13 11.49 11.90
N CYS A 9 6.25 10.54 12.26
CA CYS A 9 5.14 10.76 13.20
C CYS A 9 5.43 10.32 14.65
N LEU A 10 6.65 9.91 14.99
CA LEU A 10 6.87 8.98 16.10
C LEU A 10 7.31 9.53 17.47
N ASN A 11 7.22 10.81 17.78
CA ASN A 11 7.29 11.23 19.19
C ASN A 11 6.59 12.59 19.41
N SER A 12 5.58 12.60 20.29
CA SER A 12 4.98 13.78 20.97
C SER A 12 4.43 14.96 20.16
N TYR A 13 4.50 14.95 18.83
CA TYR A 13 3.94 16.00 17.97
C TYR A 13 2.48 15.72 17.61
N SER A 14 1.61 16.74 17.71
CA SER A 14 0.31 16.67 17.07
C SER A 14 0.48 16.60 15.55
N VAL A 15 -0.45 15.94 14.86
CA VAL A 15 -0.49 15.87 13.38
C VAL A 15 -0.40 17.27 12.75
N GLU A 16 -0.95 18.28 13.42
CA GLU A 16 -0.88 19.70 13.04
C GLU A 16 0.54 20.28 13.13
N SER A 17 1.23 20.06 14.25
CA SER A 17 2.61 20.57 14.44
C SER A 17 3.61 19.94 13.46
N PHE A 18 3.34 18.70 13.02
CA PHE A 18 4.12 18.03 12.00
C PHE A 18 3.96 18.69 10.62
N HIS A 19 2.73 19.05 10.23
CA HIS A 19 2.48 19.73 8.95
C HIS A 19 3.25 21.06 8.87
N GLU A 20 3.26 21.86 9.93
CA GLU A 20 4.00 23.13 9.94
C GLU A 20 5.52 22.93 9.85
N HIS A 21 6.06 21.90 10.51
CA HIS A 21 7.48 21.55 10.39
C HIS A 21 7.83 21.11 8.97
N VAL A 22 7.00 20.27 8.35
CA VAL A 22 7.18 19.84 6.95
C VAL A 22 7.07 21.01 6.00
N TYR A 23 6.14 21.95 6.23
CA TYR A 23 6.02 23.18 5.46
C TYR A 23 7.27 24.06 5.57
N HIS A 24 7.80 24.24 6.79
CA HIS A 24 9.04 24.98 6.99
C HIS A 24 10.20 24.32 6.24
N ILE A 25 10.40 23.01 6.39
CA ILE A 25 11.41 22.26 5.63
C ILE A 25 11.21 22.43 4.11
N PHE A 26 9.97 22.34 3.62
CA PHE A 26 9.67 22.48 2.20
C PHE A 26 10.05 23.87 1.65
N THR A 27 9.97 24.91 2.46
CA THR A 27 10.17 26.30 2.04
C THR A 27 11.57 26.85 2.34
N THR A 28 12.28 26.31 3.32
CA THR A 28 13.57 26.86 3.79
C THR A 28 14.78 25.98 3.48
N SER A 29 14.59 24.73 3.03
CA SER A 29 15.71 23.82 2.77
C SER A 29 16.42 24.15 1.47
N VAL A 30 17.77 24.05 1.48
CA VAL A 30 18.61 24.09 0.27
C VAL A 30 18.34 22.87 -0.64
N LEU A 31 17.74 21.81 -0.09
CA LEU A 31 17.18 20.67 -0.81
C LEU A 31 15.72 20.96 -1.19
N VAL A 32 15.46 21.12 -2.48
CA VAL A 32 14.16 21.52 -3.02
C VAL A 32 13.27 20.28 -3.20
N PHE A 33 12.49 19.93 -2.18
CA PHE A 33 11.36 19.02 -2.38
C PHE A 33 10.38 19.63 -3.39
N LYS A 34 9.94 18.84 -4.37
CA LYS A 34 9.00 19.31 -5.41
C LYS A 34 7.54 19.06 -5.05
N ALA A 35 7.28 18.08 -4.21
CA ALA A 35 5.95 17.68 -3.78
C ALA A 35 5.98 17.06 -2.39
N LEU A 36 4.88 17.21 -1.66
CA LEU A 36 4.63 16.55 -0.38
C LEU A 36 3.62 15.42 -0.57
N GLY A 37 3.67 14.41 0.29
CA GLY A 37 2.73 13.30 0.23
C GLY A 37 2.64 12.57 1.55
N PHE A 38 1.68 11.63 1.60
CA PHE A 38 1.38 10.82 2.78
C PHE A 38 1.68 9.36 2.50
N SER A 39 1.91 8.59 3.56
CA SER A 39 1.98 7.14 3.49
C SER A 39 1.27 6.50 4.69
N ASN A 40 0.41 5.52 4.43
CA ASN A 40 -0.38 4.80 5.44
C ASN A 40 -1.43 5.64 6.19
N PHE A 41 -1.89 6.76 5.63
CA PHE A 41 -2.97 7.55 6.23
C PHE A 41 -4.35 7.00 5.82
N ASN A 42 -5.30 6.99 6.76
CA ASN A 42 -6.70 6.66 6.48
C ASN A 42 -7.51 7.87 6.01
N ALA A 43 -8.78 7.66 5.64
CA ALA A 43 -9.63 8.71 5.08
C ALA A 43 -9.80 9.91 6.04
N GLU A 44 -10.07 9.65 7.32
CA GLU A 44 -10.23 10.71 8.34
C GLU A 44 -8.95 11.54 8.50
N GLN A 45 -7.80 10.88 8.59
CA GLN A 45 -6.51 11.55 8.73
C GLN A 45 -6.14 12.35 7.48
N VAL A 46 -6.42 11.82 6.29
CA VAL A 46 -6.24 12.52 5.01
C VAL A 46 -7.12 13.77 4.96
N GLU A 47 -8.41 13.67 5.30
CA GLU A 47 -9.32 14.81 5.30
C GLU A 47 -8.89 15.89 6.30
N LEU A 48 -8.57 15.48 7.53
CA LEU A 48 -8.14 16.40 8.58
C LEU A 48 -6.91 17.20 8.14
N LEU A 49 -5.86 16.51 7.70
CA LEU A 49 -4.63 17.14 7.24
C LEU A 49 -4.87 17.97 5.98
N TYR A 50 -5.62 17.45 5.01
CA TYR A 50 -5.87 18.18 3.78
C TYR A 50 -6.55 19.51 4.05
N ARG A 51 -7.52 19.59 5.00
CA ARG A 51 -8.18 20.85 5.35
C ARG A 51 -7.19 21.87 5.95
N GLN A 52 -6.31 21.41 6.82
CA GLN A 52 -5.37 22.27 7.55
C GLN A 52 -4.14 22.64 6.71
N ALA A 53 -3.78 21.80 5.73
CA ALA A 53 -2.53 21.93 5.00
C ALA A 53 -2.48 23.20 4.15
N ARG A 54 -1.41 23.99 4.33
CA ARG A 54 -1.07 25.13 3.48
C ARG A 54 -0.59 24.69 2.10
N VAL A 55 0.24 23.65 2.04
CA VAL A 55 0.64 22.99 0.79
C VAL A 55 -0.10 21.67 0.73
N LYS A 56 -1.00 21.52 -0.25
CA LYS A 56 -1.79 20.29 -0.36
C LYS A 56 -0.88 19.10 -0.70
N PRO A 57 -1.09 17.94 -0.06
CA PRO A 57 -0.39 16.71 -0.42
C PRO A 57 -0.68 16.36 -1.88
N ALA A 58 0.36 16.02 -2.63
CA ALA A 58 0.24 15.62 -4.02
C ALA A 58 -0.01 14.12 -4.19
N ASN A 59 0.42 13.29 -3.23
CA ASN A 59 0.33 11.84 -3.33
C ASN A 59 -0.02 11.17 -1.98
N LEU A 60 -0.79 10.09 -2.04
CA LEU A 60 -0.98 9.13 -0.95
C LEU A 60 -0.46 7.76 -1.37
N GLN A 61 0.45 7.18 -0.59
CA GLN A 61 0.95 5.82 -0.77
C GLN A 61 0.37 4.88 0.30
N VAL A 62 -0.33 3.81 -0.11
CA VAL A 62 -0.90 2.82 0.82
C VAL A 62 -0.85 1.41 0.22
N GLU A 63 -1.11 0.39 1.05
CA GLU A 63 -1.33 -0.96 0.56
C GLU A 63 -2.54 -0.95 -0.37
N CYS A 64 -2.34 -1.41 -1.60
CA CYS A 64 -3.43 -1.57 -2.54
C CYS A 64 -3.09 -2.65 -3.57
N HIS A 65 -3.99 -3.62 -3.70
CA HIS A 65 -3.89 -4.74 -4.64
C HIS A 65 -5.27 -5.39 -4.78
N LEU A 66 -5.40 -6.45 -5.58
CA LEU A 66 -6.67 -7.12 -5.85
C LEU A 66 -7.49 -7.46 -4.59
N TYR A 67 -6.85 -7.98 -3.54
CA TYR A 67 -7.52 -8.30 -2.29
C TYR A 67 -7.73 -7.11 -1.34
N TRP A 68 -7.17 -5.94 -1.64
CA TRP A 68 -7.32 -4.75 -0.81
C TRP A 68 -7.43 -3.50 -1.71
N PRO A 69 -8.59 -3.30 -2.36
CA PRO A 69 -8.73 -2.32 -3.44
C PRO A 69 -8.81 -0.86 -2.96
N GLN A 70 -9.13 -0.62 -1.68
CA GLN A 70 -9.16 0.71 -1.04
C GLN A 70 -10.11 1.72 -1.73
N ASP A 71 -11.27 1.28 -2.19
CA ASP A 71 -12.15 2.09 -3.06
C ASP A 71 -12.59 3.41 -2.43
N GLU A 72 -12.94 3.43 -1.15
CA GLU A 72 -13.32 4.65 -0.43
C GLU A 72 -12.17 5.68 -0.41
N LEU A 73 -10.99 5.25 0.02
CA LEU A 73 -9.80 6.10 0.12
C LEU A 73 -9.34 6.59 -1.26
N ARG A 74 -9.44 5.74 -2.28
CA ARG A 74 -9.18 6.12 -3.68
C ARG A 74 -10.15 7.19 -4.16
N ASN A 75 -11.44 7.05 -3.86
CA ASN A 75 -12.45 8.02 -4.25
C ASN A 75 -12.26 9.35 -3.54
N LEU A 76 -11.85 9.33 -2.27
CA LEU A 76 -11.46 10.54 -1.54
C LEU A 76 -10.24 11.23 -2.21
N CYS A 77 -9.17 10.49 -2.49
CA CYS A 77 -7.99 11.04 -3.17
C CYS A 77 -8.33 11.66 -4.53
N LYS A 78 -9.21 11.01 -5.33
CA LYS A 78 -9.71 11.58 -6.58
C LYS A 78 -10.43 12.92 -6.36
N LYS A 79 -11.32 13.01 -5.36
CA LYS A 79 -12.04 14.26 -5.02
C LYS A 79 -11.10 15.38 -4.59
N LEU A 80 -10.03 15.03 -3.86
CA LEU A 80 -9.04 15.98 -3.34
C LEU A 80 -7.89 16.26 -4.31
N ASN A 81 -7.93 15.71 -5.53
CA ASN A 81 -6.85 15.80 -6.52
C ASN A 81 -5.48 15.34 -5.99
N ILE A 82 -5.48 14.26 -5.22
CA ILE A 82 -4.29 13.59 -4.68
C ILE A 82 -4.03 12.33 -5.52
N SER A 83 -2.81 12.16 -6.04
CA SER A 83 -2.45 10.92 -6.73
C SER A 83 -2.39 9.74 -5.76
N PHE A 84 -2.76 8.55 -6.23
CA PHE A 84 -2.80 7.36 -5.40
C PHE A 84 -1.73 6.36 -5.84
N THR A 85 -0.87 5.95 -4.91
CA THR A 85 0.21 5.00 -5.15
C THR A 85 0.00 3.72 -4.34
N ALA A 86 -0.08 2.59 -5.03
CA ALA A 86 -0.17 1.25 -4.46
C ALA A 86 1.21 0.69 -4.13
N TYR A 87 1.52 0.51 -2.84
CA TYR A 87 2.57 -0.43 -2.43
C TYR A 87 2.01 -1.85 -2.30
N ALA A 88 2.92 -2.83 -2.35
CA ALA A 88 2.60 -4.25 -2.43
C ALA A 88 1.57 -4.60 -3.52
N PRO A 89 1.66 -4.04 -4.74
CA PRO A 89 0.64 -4.23 -5.78
C PRO A 89 0.44 -5.69 -6.21
N LEU A 90 1.41 -6.57 -5.88
CA LEU A 90 1.40 -8.01 -6.15
C LEU A 90 1.17 -8.86 -4.88
N GLY A 91 0.71 -8.27 -3.78
CA GLY A 91 0.52 -8.96 -2.49
C GLY A 91 1.81 -9.25 -1.71
N SER A 92 2.95 -8.68 -2.15
CA SER A 92 4.28 -8.86 -1.55
C SER A 92 4.67 -10.33 -1.29
N PRO A 93 4.87 -11.16 -2.33
CA PRO A 93 5.12 -12.60 -2.20
C PRO A 93 6.35 -12.94 -1.35
N GLY A 94 7.38 -12.07 -1.39
CA GLY A 94 8.60 -12.20 -0.59
C GLY A 94 8.41 -11.91 0.91
N ARG A 95 7.23 -11.44 1.34
CA ARG A 95 6.91 -11.17 2.74
C ARG A 95 7.14 -12.41 3.59
N LYS A 96 6.66 -13.59 3.16
CA LYS A 96 6.82 -14.86 3.90
C LYS A 96 8.28 -15.18 4.24
N VAL A 97 9.19 -14.88 3.32
CA VAL A 97 10.64 -15.06 3.53
C VAL A 97 11.18 -14.04 4.52
N ILE A 98 10.79 -12.77 4.37
CA ILE A 98 11.17 -11.70 5.31
C ILE A 98 10.69 -12.00 6.73
N LEU A 99 9.47 -12.51 6.90
CA LEU A 99 8.89 -12.89 8.20
C LEU A 99 9.73 -13.97 8.90
N PHE A 100 10.19 -14.96 8.15
CA PHE A 100 11.03 -16.03 8.69
C PHE A 100 12.34 -15.47 9.28
N TYR A 101 13.00 -14.54 8.58
CA TYR A 101 14.23 -13.93 9.06
C TYR A 101 14.02 -12.91 10.18
N ALA A 102 12.94 -12.11 10.12
CA ALA A 102 12.63 -11.10 11.12
C ALA A 102 12.34 -11.72 12.51
N ASN A 103 11.65 -12.86 12.54
CA ASN A 103 11.42 -13.60 13.79
C ASN A 103 12.67 -14.30 14.33
N ALA A 104 13.71 -14.47 13.52
CA ALA A 104 14.97 -15.10 13.91
C ALA A 104 16.00 -14.11 14.50
N ASP A 105 15.91 -12.83 14.15
CA ASP A 105 16.78 -11.77 14.66
C ASP A 105 16.00 -10.46 14.91
N PRO A 106 15.64 -10.18 16.18
CA PRO A 106 14.96 -8.95 16.59
C PRO A 106 15.79 -7.67 16.37
N SER A 107 17.10 -7.79 16.13
CA SER A 107 17.99 -6.65 15.84
C SER A 107 18.06 -6.30 14.35
N SER A 108 17.38 -7.06 13.48
CA SER A 108 17.37 -6.79 12.05
C SER A 108 16.57 -5.54 11.69
N ASP A 109 16.99 -4.84 10.63
CA ASP A 109 16.23 -3.74 9.99
C ASP A 109 14.84 -4.17 9.46
N LEU A 110 14.51 -5.46 9.59
CA LEU A 110 13.25 -6.08 9.22
C LEU A 110 12.31 -6.26 10.42
N PHE A 111 12.63 -5.69 11.59
CA PHE A 111 11.79 -5.75 12.80
C PHE A 111 10.34 -5.30 12.57
N TRP A 112 10.09 -4.35 11.66
CA TRP A 112 8.72 -3.93 11.28
C TRP A 112 7.88 -5.06 10.65
N ALA A 113 8.54 -6.14 10.22
CA ALA A 113 7.95 -7.37 9.70
C ALA A 113 8.03 -8.54 10.72
N ALA A 114 8.61 -8.35 11.91
CA ALA A 114 8.53 -9.34 12.98
C ALA A 114 7.12 -9.29 13.60
N HIS A 115 6.60 -10.44 14.04
CA HIS A 115 5.28 -10.51 14.70
C HIS A 115 5.40 -11.50 15.87
N PRO A 116 5.09 -11.08 17.11
CA PRO A 116 5.35 -11.90 18.32
C PRO A 116 4.72 -13.29 18.27
N ASP A 117 3.52 -13.39 17.68
CA ASP A 117 2.74 -14.63 17.61
C ASP A 117 2.96 -15.40 16.30
N GLY A 118 3.70 -14.82 15.34
CA GLY A 118 4.00 -15.42 14.03
C GLY A 118 2.82 -15.57 13.06
N VAL A 119 1.60 -15.20 13.44
CA VAL A 119 0.40 -15.33 12.59
C VAL A 119 0.14 -14.04 11.84
N TRP A 120 0.18 -14.11 10.51
CA TRP A 120 -0.18 -12.99 9.64
C TRP A 120 -1.39 -13.30 8.75
N PRO A 121 -2.10 -12.27 8.25
CA PRO A 121 -3.05 -12.46 7.17
C PRO A 121 -2.37 -13.10 5.96
N GLU A 122 -3.03 -14.09 5.36
CA GLU A 122 -2.55 -14.79 4.17
C GLU A 122 -3.38 -14.41 2.95
N GLY A 123 -2.70 -14.23 1.82
CA GLY A 123 -3.32 -13.97 0.53
C GLY A 123 -2.26 -13.85 -0.55
N ASP A 124 -2.52 -14.42 -1.73
CA ASP A 124 -1.67 -14.29 -2.90
C ASP A 124 -2.52 -13.97 -4.14
N PRO A 125 -2.69 -12.67 -4.46
CA PRO A 125 -3.39 -12.20 -5.65
C PRO A 125 -2.88 -12.81 -6.96
N MET A 126 -1.62 -13.23 -7.05
CA MET A 126 -1.06 -13.82 -8.28
C MET A 126 -1.61 -15.23 -8.54
N THR A 127 -2.12 -15.88 -7.50
CA THR A 127 -2.67 -17.24 -7.59
C THR A 127 -4.17 -17.29 -7.85
N GLU A 128 -4.85 -16.15 -7.76
CA GLU A 128 -6.29 -16.00 -7.93
C GLU A 128 -6.75 -16.59 -9.29
N PRO A 129 -7.79 -17.47 -9.30
CA PRO A 129 -8.23 -18.13 -10.53
C PRO A 129 -8.56 -17.18 -11.67
N ILE A 130 -9.23 -16.05 -11.39
CA ILE A 130 -9.56 -15.07 -12.43
C ILE A 130 -8.32 -14.42 -13.03
N VAL A 131 -7.32 -14.11 -12.20
CA VAL A 131 -6.03 -13.53 -12.66
C VAL A 131 -5.32 -14.51 -13.59
N LYS A 132 -5.26 -15.80 -13.22
CA LYS A 132 -4.65 -16.85 -14.06
C LYS A 132 -5.39 -17.06 -15.37
N LYS A 133 -6.74 -17.03 -15.35
CA LYS A 133 -7.59 -17.13 -16.53
C LYS A 133 -7.30 -16.00 -17.52
N ILE A 134 -7.25 -14.75 -17.04
CA ILE A 134 -6.94 -13.57 -17.87
C ILE A 134 -5.50 -13.64 -18.39
N ALA A 135 -4.54 -13.99 -17.52
CA ALA A 135 -3.13 -14.13 -17.89
C ALA A 135 -2.95 -15.13 -19.04
N ALA A 136 -3.58 -16.31 -18.95
CA ALA A 136 -3.55 -17.34 -19.99
C ALA A 136 -4.20 -16.85 -21.29
N LYS A 137 -5.36 -16.18 -21.22
CA LYS A 137 -6.08 -15.65 -22.38
C LYS A 137 -5.23 -14.66 -23.18
N HIS A 138 -4.52 -13.77 -22.49
CA HIS A 138 -3.70 -12.72 -23.10
C HIS A 138 -2.24 -13.12 -23.35
N LYS A 139 -1.83 -14.32 -22.90
CA LYS A 139 -0.43 -14.81 -22.95
C LYS A 139 0.55 -13.85 -22.24
N ILE A 140 0.13 -13.35 -21.08
CA ILE A 140 0.88 -12.46 -20.19
C ILE A 140 0.99 -13.10 -18.80
N THR A 141 1.75 -12.50 -17.89
CA THR A 141 1.89 -13.02 -16.53
C THR A 141 0.80 -12.51 -15.60
N ALA A 142 0.57 -13.24 -14.50
CA ALA A 142 -0.35 -12.80 -13.44
C ALA A 142 0.06 -11.43 -12.86
N ALA A 143 1.37 -11.17 -12.74
CA ALA A 143 1.89 -9.88 -12.30
C ALA A 143 1.50 -8.75 -13.26
N GLN A 144 1.62 -8.99 -14.57
CA GLN A 144 1.20 -8.01 -15.58
C GLN A 144 -0.30 -7.73 -15.53
N VAL A 145 -1.15 -8.74 -15.32
CA VAL A 145 -2.60 -8.55 -15.14
C VAL A 145 -2.88 -7.64 -13.94
N LEU A 146 -2.30 -7.94 -12.77
CA LEU A 146 -2.52 -7.18 -11.54
C LEU A 146 -2.04 -5.72 -11.65
N LEU A 147 -0.83 -5.51 -12.22
CA LEU A 147 -0.29 -4.17 -12.42
C LEU A 147 -1.09 -3.39 -13.47
N ARG A 148 -1.56 -4.06 -14.52
CA ARG A 148 -2.40 -3.43 -15.53
C ARG A 148 -3.77 -3.04 -14.97
N HIS A 149 -4.35 -3.89 -14.12
CA HIS A 149 -5.60 -3.60 -13.41
C HIS A 149 -5.49 -2.32 -12.58
N LEU A 150 -4.44 -2.19 -11.76
CA LEU A 150 -4.20 -0.97 -10.97
C LEU A 150 -4.01 0.27 -11.86
N THR A 151 -3.15 0.18 -12.89
CA THR A 151 -2.84 1.34 -13.74
C THR A 151 -4.04 1.77 -14.61
N GLN A 152 -4.89 0.85 -15.06
CA GLN A 152 -6.15 1.20 -15.74
C GLN A 152 -7.17 1.87 -14.81
N HIS A 153 -7.08 1.62 -13.51
CA HIS A 153 -7.82 2.31 -12.47
C HIS A 153 -7.25 3.70 -12.11
N GLY A 154 -6.20 4.14 -12.81
CA GLY A 154 -5.50 5.40 -12.56
C GLY A 154 -4.59 5.36 -11.34
N ILE A 155 -4.23 4.16 -10.84
CA ILE A 155 -3.39 3.97 -9.66
C ILE A 155 -1.94 3.78 -10.11
N SER A 156 -1.02 4.55 -9.52
CA SER A 156 0.41 4.30 -9.68
C SER A 156 0.79 3.05 -8.88
N ALA A 157 1.51 2.10 -9.47
CA ALA A 157 1.94 0.87 -8.79
C ALA A 157 3.46 0.84 -8.65
N ILE A 158 3.97 0.44 -7.49
CA ILE A 158 5.41 0.32 -7.20
C ILE A 158 5.83 -1.13 -6.89
N PRO A 159 5.82 -2.04 -7.88
CA PRO A 159 6.26 -3.42 -7.66
C PRO A 159 7.77 -3.47 -7.40
N LYS A 160 8.18 -4.11 -6.31
CA LYS A 160 9.59 -4.42 -6.03
C LYS A 160 9.98 -5.71 -6.74
N SER A 161 11.11 -5.70 -7.45
CA SER A 161 11.81 -6.90 -7.90
C SER A 161 13.32 -6.68 -7.82
N ILE A 162 14.07 -7.75 -7.56
CA ILE A 162 15.54 -7.80 -7.71
C ILE A 162 15.98 -8.59 -8.94
N SER A 163 15.04 -9.29 -9.59
CA SER A 163 15.28 -10.01 -10.85
C SER A 163 15.12 -9.03 -12.01
N PRO A 164 16.16 -8.82 -12.84
CA PRO A 164 16.10 -7.93 -14.00
C PRO A 164 14.99 -8.31 -14.97
N ASP A 165 14.81 -9.60 -15.26
CA ASP A 165 13.76 -10.09 -16.17
C ASP A 165 12.37 -9.71 -15.67
N ARG A 166 12.11 -9.86 -14.36
CA ARG A 166 10.84 -9.43 -13.77
C ARG A 166 10.67 -7.91 -13.78
N VAL A 167 11.74 -7.12 -13.70
CA VAL A 167 11.66 -5.66 -13.84
C VAL A 167 11.20 -5.28 -15.25
N VAL A 168 11.79 -5.91 -16.27
CA VAL A 168 11.40 -5.72 -17.68
C VAL A 168 9.97 -6.22 -17.93
N GLU A 169 9.60 -7.36 -17.35
CA GLU A 169 8.24 -7.88 -17.44
C GLU A 169 7.20 -6.94 -16.82
N ASN A 170 7.48 -6.43 -15.61
CA ASN A 170 6.56 -5.56 -14.85
C ASN A 170 6.31 -4.21 -15.53
N ILE A 171 7.28 -3.67 -16.28
CA ILE A 171 7.08 -2.40 -17.03
C ILE A 171 6.35 -2.62 -18.35
N SER A 172 6.33 -3.84 -18.89
CA SER A 172 5.70 -4.20 -20.17
C SER A 172 4.17 -4.29 -20.13
N ILE A 173 3.54 -3.60 -19.18
CA ILE A 173 2.08 -3.59 -18.92
C ILE A 173 1.31 -2.61 -19.80
N PHE A 174 2.00 -1.72 -20.53
CA PHE A 174 1.38 -0.74 -21.41
C PHE A 174 1.18 -1.25 -22.84
N ASN A 175 1.64 -2.46 -23.15
CA ASN A 175 1.53 -3.08 -24.47
C ASN A 175 0.18 -3.76 -24.72
N PHE A 176 -0.69 -3.82 -23.72
CA PHE A 176 -2.03 -4.41 -23.81
C PHE A 176 -3.03 -3.65 -22.95
N LYS A 177 -4.32 -4.02 -23.05
CA LYS A 177 -5.40 -3.46 -22.25
C LYS A 177 -6.35 -4.57 -21.82
N LEU A 178 -6.70 -4.59 -20.53
CA LEU A 178 -7.76 -5.44 -20.01
C LEU A 178 -9.10 -4.87 -20.48
N SER A 179 -9.99 -5.75 -20.94
CA SER A 179 -11.33 -5.33 -21.38
C SER A 179 -12.18 -4.81 -20.21
N PRO A 180 -13.24 -4.03 -20.46
CA PRO A 180 -14.17 -3.60 -19.40
C PRO A 180 -14.74 -4.78 -18.60
N GLU A 181 -15.01 -5.90 -19.26
CA GLU A 181 -15.51 -7.12 -18.64
C GLU A 181 -14.45 -7.75 -17.74
N GLU A 182 -13.19 -7.81 -18.18
CA GLU A 182 -12.08 -8.34 -17.38
C GLU A 182 -11.77 -7.48 -16.18
N MET A 183 -11.80 -6.15 -16.35
CA MET A 183 -11.68 -5.20 -15.24
C MET A 183 -12.79 -5.44 -14.21
N LYS A 184 -14.04 -5.62 -14.67
CA LYS A 184 -15.17 -5.92 -13.80
C LYS A 184 -15.04 -7.28 -13.11
N GLU A 185 -14.61 -8.33 -13.82
CA GLU A 185 -14.36 -9.66 -13.22
C GLU A 185 -13.30 -9.58 -12.09
N LEU A 186 -12.27 -8.74 -12.24
CA LEU A 186 -11.26 -8.50 -11.22
C LEU A 186 -11.79 -7.67 -10.03
N ASP A 187 -12.56 -6.60 -10.30
CA ASP A 187 -13.17 -5.77 -9.27
C ASP A 187 -14.17 -6.58 -8.40
N ASP A 188 -14.87 -7.54 -9.02
CA ASP A 188 -15.90 -8.38 -8.38
C ASP A 188 -15.33 -9.50 -7.49
N VAL A 189 -14.00 -9.74 -7.48
CA VAL A 189 -13.34 -10.69 -6.58
C VAL A 189 -13.78 -10.43 -5.14
N LYS A 190 -14.23 -11.45 -4.42
CA LYS A 190 -14.82 -11.28 -3.07
C LYS A 190 -13.80 -11.22 -1.94
N THR A 191 -12.58 -11.73 -2.18
CA THR A 191 -11.53 -11.72 -1.19
C THR A 191 -11.15 -10.28 -0.81
N ARG A 192 -11.31 -9.93 0.47
CA ARG A 192 -10.93 -8.63 1.04
C ARG A 192 -10.01 -8.88 2.21
N ILE A 193 -8.70 -8.73 2.00
CA ILE A 193 -7.67 -9.04 2.99
C ILE A 193 -6.57 -7.98 2.89
N ARG A 194 -6.33 -7.31 4.01
CA ARG A 194 -5.11 -6.52 4.25
C ARG A 194 -3.98 -7.44 4.71
N LEU A 195 -2.82 -7.36 4.06
CA LEU A 195 -1.64 -8.16 4.32
C LEU A 195 -0.63 -7.47 5.25
N PHE A 196 -0.69 -6.13 5.38
CA PHE A 196 0.18 -5.35 6.25
C PHE A 196 -0.63 -4.72 7.40
N VAL A 197 -0.47 -5.27 8.59
CA VAL A 197 -1.23 -4.90 9.79
C VAL A 197 -0.56 -3.80 10.61
N PHE A 198 0.78 -3.75 10.60
CA PHE A 198 1.59 -2.84 11.44
C PHE A 198 1.26 -2.95 12.94
N ASP A 199 1.24 -4.19 13.44
CA ASP A 199 1.00 -4.53 14.85
C ASP A 199 1.97 -3.85 15.82
N PHE A 200 3.21 -3.59 15.40
CA PHE A 200 4.18 -2.80 16.17
C PHE A 200 3.68 -1.39 16.56
N ALA A 201 2.66 -0.87 15.89
CA ALA A 201 2.04 0.43 16.15
C ALA A 201 0.68 0.34 16.86
N PHE A 202 0.27 -0.85 17.31
CA PHE A 202 -0.96 -1.01 18.08
C PHE A 202 -0.94 -0.20 19.38
N GLY A 203 -2.10 0.32 19.77
CA GLY A 203 -2.24 1.23 20.91
C GLY A 203 -1.80 2.67 20.65
N HIS A 204 -1.18 2.97 19.50
CA HIS A 204 -0.85 4.34 19.13
C HIS A 204 -2.13 5.15 18.82
N PRO A 205 -2.28 6.38 19.33
CA PRO A 205 -3.51 7.17 19.16
C PRO A 205 -3.83 7.51 17.70
N PHE A 206 -2.83 7.47 16.83
CA PHE A 206 -2.97 7.72 15.39
C PHE A 206 -2.79 6.46 14.54
N PHE A 207 -3.00 5.27 15.11
CA PHE A 207 -2.97 4.03 14.33
C PHE A 207 -4.01 4.10 13.19
N PRO A 208 -3.61 3.92 11.92
CA PRO A 208 -4.45 4.28 10.79
C PRO A 208 -5.50 3.23 10.40
N HIS A 209 -5.36 1.97 10.84
CA HIS A 209 -6.18 0.88 10.31
C HIS A 209 -7.36 0.56 11.23
N ASN A 210 -8.43 1.35 11.09
CA ASN A 210 -9.67 1.19 11.85
C ASN A 210 -10.36 -0.16 11.55
N ASP A 211 -10.03 -0.79 10.42
CA ASP A 211 -10.51 -2.12 10.01
C ASP A 211 -9.87 -3.28 10.79
N ILE A 212 -8.88 -3.00 11.65
CA ILE A 212 -8.14 -4.02 12.40
C ILE A 212 -8.56 -4.02 13.86
N ASN A 213 -8.96 -5.19 14.35
CA ASN A 213 -9.17 -5.40 15.78
C ASN A 213 -7.82 -5.58 16.50
N GLN A 214 -7.39 -4.54 17.23
CA GLN A 214 -6.11 -4.53 17.96
C GLN A 214 -6.13 -5.38 19.25
N THR A 215 -7.30 -5.87 19.68
CA THR A 215 -7.45 -6.69 20.91
C THR A 215 -7.34 -8.19 20.66
N GLN A 216 -7.26 -8.61 19.40
CA GLN A 216 -7.11 -10.00 18.99
C GLN A 216 -5.86 -10.14 18.12
N PRO A 217 -5.12 -11.26 18.22
CA PRO A 217 -4.06 -11.54 17.26
C PRO A 217 -4.67 -11.57 15.85
N PRO A 218 -3.97 -11.11 14.80
CA PRO A 218 -4.49 -11.07 13.44
C PRO A 218 -4.61 -12.50 12.89
N ARG A 219 -5.65 -13.22 13.34
CA ARG A 219 -5.96 -14.56 12.87
C ARG A 219 -6.41 -14.44 11.41
N SER A 220 -5.65 -15.11 10.54
CA SER A 220 -6.01 -15.56 9.19
C SER A 220 -7.18 -14.80 8.55
N ALA A 221 -6.84 -13.78 7.75
CA ALA A 221 -7.75 -13.09 6.86
C ALA A 221 -9.00 -12.52 7.56
N LEU A 222 -8.96 -11.23 7.92
CA LEU A 222 -10.15 -10.41 8.12
C LEU A 222 -10.99 -10.47 6.84
N ARG A 223 -11.86 -11.48 6.71
CA ARG A 223 -12.92 -11.49 5.71
C ARG A 223 -13.90 -10.42 6.15
N LEU A 224 -13.81 -9.23 5.57
CA LEU A 224 -14.90 -8.27 5.67
C LEU A 224 -16.13 -8.94 5.05
N HIS A 225 -17.18 -9.11 5.87
CA HIS A 225 -18.47 -9.66 5.46
C HIS A 225 -19.21 -8.71 4.53
#